data_AF-A0ABC7ZII1-F1
#
_entry.id   AF-A0ABC7ZII1-F1
#
_cell.length_a   1.000
_cell.length_b   1.000
_cell.length_c   1.000
_cell.angle_alpha   90.00
_cell.angle_beta   90.00
_cell.angle_gamma   90.00
#
_symmetry.space_group_name_H-M   'P 1'
#
loop_
_entity.id
_entity.type
_entity.pdbx_description
1 polymer ?
#
loop_
_entity_poly.entity_id
_entity_poly.type
_entity_poly.pdbx_seq_one_letter_code
_entity_poly.pdbx_strand_id
1 'polypeptide(L)'
;MAQLDSSYQIADQTLFNTNLFVLFKSTQVKVKYDSSSGSNNQISFENSTSQANKPSYIVEFTNATNIGIKWSVVKKYQLDVPNVSSNMNQVLQELILEQPLTKYTLNSSLAKEKGKTQREVHLGSNMANQWQSMRNQHGLNNNPSPNASTGFKLNKGNAYRKLSESWPIYQPIDETKQGKGKDSNGWNSEEENTAAGDAPSVTAGGTSDNASKFKSYLNTKQALERIGILFESNG
;
A
#
# COMPACT_ATOMS: atom_id res chain seq x y z
N MET A 1 17.33 26.54 -6.43
CA MET A 1 17.96 26.15 -7.71
C MET A 1 16.96 25.55 -8.70
N ALA A 2 16.20 24.50 -8.34
CA ALA A 2 15.22 23.85 -9.25
C ALA A 2 13.88 24.60 -9.47
N GLN A 3 13.68 25.76 -8.83
CA GLN A 3 12.38 26.45 -8.76
C GLN A 3 11.24 25.51 -8.35
N LEU A 4 11.44 24.77 -7.26
CA LEU A 4 10.45 23.92 -6.61
C LEU A 4 10.19 24.49 -5.21
N ASP A 5 8.94 24.39 -4.74
CA ASP A 5 8.56 24.85 -3.40
C ASP A 5 9.16 23.96 -2.29
N SER A 6 9.01 24.37 -1.03
CA SER A 6 9.63 23.71 0.13
C SER A 6 9.11 22.30 0.44
N SER A 7 8.01 21.85 -0.18
CA SER A 7 7.52 20.48 -0.02
C SER A 7 8.37 19.45 -0.77
N TYR A 8 9.20 19.89 -1.73
CA TYR A 8 10.06 19.00 -2.50
C TYR A 8 11.36 18.68 -1.76
N GLN A 9 11.71 17.41 -1.79
CA GLN A 9 12.97 16.89 -1.27
C GLN A 9 13.70 16.09 -2.35
N ILE A 10 15.02 16.00 -2.22
CA ILE A 10 15.85 15.13 -3.06
C ILE A 10 15.53 13.69 -2.67
N ALA A 11 15.08 12.90 -3.65
CA ALA A 11 14.86 11.46 -3.48
C ALA A 11 16.11 10.65 -3.87
N ASP A 12 16.80 11.09 -4.92
CA ASP A 12 18.02 10.45 -5.43
C ASP A 12 18.84 11.44 -6.27
N GLN A 13 20.12 11.14 -6.50
CA GLN A 13 21.00 11.93 -7.34
C GLN A 13 22.09 11.08 -8.01
N THR A 14 22.46 11.45 -9.24
CA THR A 14 23.50 10.76 -10.01
C THR A 14 24.29 11.72 -10.89
N LEU A 15 25.51 11.33 -11.28
CA LEU A 15 26.36 12.09 -12.18
C LEU A 15 26.39 11.42 -13.55
N PHE A 16 26.13 12.21 -14.60
CA PHE A 16 26.20 11.75 -15.98
C PHE A 16 26.72 12.87 -16.89
N ASN A 17 27.73 12.58 -17.71
CA ASN A 17 28.39 13.57 -18.58
C ASN A 17 28.77 14.87 -17.85
N THR A 18 29.36 14.75 -16.65
CA THR A 18 29.73 15.88 -15.76
C THR A 18 28.57 16.72 -15.19
N ASN A 19 27.33 16.44 -15.61
CA ASN A 19 26.14 17.06 -15.06
C ASN A 19 25.57 16.23 -13.90
N LEU A 20 24.96 16.93 -12.94
CA LEU A 20 24.26 16.34 -11.81
C LEU A 20 22.78 16.21 -12.15
N PHE A 21 22.26 14.99 -12.11
CA PHE A 21 20.84 14.70 -12.24
C PHE A 21 20.27 14.43 -10.87
N VAL A 22 19.19 15.13 -10.51
CA VAL A 22 18.55 15.02 -9.20
C VAL A 22 17.07 14.72 -9.37
N LEU A 23 16.61 13.66 -8.70
CA LEU A 23 15.19 13.31 -8.60
C LEU A 23 14.59 14.03 -7.39
N PHE A 24 13.54 14.81 -7.61
CA PHE A 24 12.77 15.49 -6.56
C PHE A 24 11.37 14.91 -6.46
N LYS A 25 10.90 14.68 -5.23
CA LYS A 25 9.51 14.31 -4.92
C LYS A 25 8.93 15.22 -3.84
N SER A 26 7.64 15.50 -3.91
CA SER A 26 6.96 16.34 -2.92
C SER A 26 6.32 15.52 -1.80
N THR A 27 6.38 16.02 -0.56
CA THR A 27 5.65 15.48 0.59
C THR A 27 4.15 15.82 0.57
N GLN A 28 3.72 16.71 -0.33
CA GLN A 28 2.33 17.19 -0.44
C GLN A 28 1.65 16.71 -1.73
N VAL A 29 2.20 15.70 -2.41
CA VAL A 29 1.57 15.11 -3.59
C VAL A 29 0.28 14.40 -3.21
N LYS A 30 -0.79 14.64 -3.97
CA LYS A 30 -2.07 13.92 -3.84
C LYS A 30 -2.51 13.38 -5.19
N VAL A 31 -2.80 12.08 -5.24
CA VAL A 31 -3.23 11.35 -6.43
C VAL A 31 -4.56 10.69 -6.12
N LYS A 32 -5.48 10.72 -7.08
CA LYS A 32 -6.78 10.05 -6.99
C LYS A 32 -6.92 8.97 -8.04
N TYR A 33 -7.68 7.94 -7.70
CA TYR A 33 -8.20 6.95 -8.63
C TYR A 33 -9.72 7.09 -8.73
N ASP A 34 -10.24 7.32 -9.93
CA ASP A 34 -11.66 7.38 -10.24
C ASP A 34 -12.07 6.15 -11.06
N SER A 35 -12.98 5.36 -10.50
CA SER A 35 -13.45 4.10 -11.11
C SER A 35 -14.49 4.30 -12.21
N SER A 36 -15.00 5.52 -12.39
CA SER A 36 -16.04 5.82 -13.37
C SER A 36 -15.59 5.50 -14.81
N SER A 37 -16.44 4.76 -15.52
CA SER A 37 -16.20 4.34 -16.90
C SER A 37 -16.43 5.52 -17.85
N GLY A 38 -15.40 5.89 -18.62
CA GLY A 38 -15.56 6.79 -19.78
C GLY A 38 -14.54 7.92 -19.95
N SER A 39 -13.58 8.11 -19.04
CA SER A 39 -12.50 9.09 -19.22
C SER A 39 -11.14 8.43 -19.43
N ASN A 40 -10.16 9.14 -20.00
CA ASN A 40 -8.77 8.68 -20.11
C ASN A 40 -7.94 9.00 -18.84
N ASN A 41 -8.59 9.44 -17.75
CA ASN A 41 -7.95 10.08 -16.61
C ASN A 41 -8.34 9.42 -15.28
N GLN A 42 -8.38 8.08 -15.23
CA GLN A 42 -8.72 7.36 -14.00
C GLN A 42 -7.71 7.61 -12.89
N ILE A 43 -6.42 7.74 -13.22
CA ILE A 43 -5.39 8.18 -12.27
C ILE A 43 -5.04 9.62 -12.62
N SER A 44 -5.17 10.51 -11.64
CA SER A 44 -4.87 11.94 -11.83
C SER A 44 -4.40 12.58 -10.53
N PHE A 45 -3.66 13.69 -10.65
CA PHE A 45 -3.43 14.55 -9.49
C PHE A 45 -4.77 15.14 -9.04
N GLU A 46 -5.01 15.15 -7.73
CA GLU A 46 -6.35 15.45 -7.17
C GLU A 46 -6.87 16.83 -7.55
N ASN A 47 -5.97 17.80 -7.76
CA ASN A 47 -6.33 19.18 -8.04
C ASN A 47 -5.47 19.77 -9.18
N SER A 48 -5.96 19.69 -10.41
CA SER A 48 -5.26 20.18 -11.61
C SER A 48 -5.14 21.72 -11.67
N THR A 49 -5.80 22.45 -10.77
CA THR A 49 -5.85 23.93 -10.75
C THR A 49 -5.24 24.57 -9.50
N SER A 50 -4.64 23.81 -8.57
CA SER A 50 -4.10 24.37 -7.31
C SER A 50 -2.71 23.84 -6.91
N GLN A 51 -2.17 24.41 -5.82
CA GLN A 51 -0.89 24.07 -5.19
C GLN A 51 -0.71 22.58 -4.83
N ALA A 52 -1.75 21.74 -4.96
CA ALA A 52 -1.71 20.29 -4.74
C ALA A 52 -1.25 19.46 -5.95
N ASN A 53 -1.17 20.04 -7.16
CA ASN A 53 -0.51 19.35 -8.28
C ASN A 53 1.01 19.39 -8.09
N LYS A 54 1.56 18.33 -7.48
CA LYS A 54 2.98 18.23 -7.15
C LYS A 54 3.63 16.98 -7.72
N PRO A 55 3.79 16.90 -9.05
CA PRO A 55 4.43 15.76 -9.71
C PRO A 55 5.90 15.69 -9.31
N SER A 56 6.51 14.51 -9.45
CA SER A 56 7.96 14.39 -9.26
C SER A 56 8.71 14.99 -10.46
N TYR A 57 9.95 15.43 -10.24
CA TYR A 57 10.79 16.02 -11.29
C TYR A 57 12.18 15.40 -11.32
N ILE A 58 12.73 15.21 -12.51
CA ILE A 58 14.16 15.01 -12.72
C ILE A 58 14.73 16.33 -13.23
N VAL A 59 15.77 16.85 -12.56
CA VAL A 59 16.41 18.11 -12.92
C VAL A 59 17.89 17.88 -13.19
N GLU A 60 18.34 18.33 -14.35
CA GLU A 60 19.74 18.33 -14.77
C GLU A 60 20.38 19.65 -14.37
N PHE A 61 21.52 19.58 -13.67
CA PHE A 61 22.34 20.72 -13.29
C PHE A 61 23.73 20.61 -13.89
N THR A 62 24.28 21.75 -14.31
CA THR A 62 25.66 21.87 -14.76
C THR A 62 26.42 22.88 -13.89
N ASN A 63 27.75 22.73 -13.78
CA ASN A 63 28.58 23.72 -13.10
C ASN A 63 28.86 24.89 -14.06
N ALA A 64 28.35 26.08 -13.74
CA ALA A 64 28.48 27.25 -14.60
C ALA A 64 29.83 27.99 -14.46
N THR A 65 30.79 27.44 -13.72
CA THR A 65 32.08 28.06 -13.43
C THR A 65 33.24 27.09 -13.61
N ASN A 66 34.37 27.58 -14.14
CA ASN A 66 35.61 26.81 -14.25
C ASN A 66 36.40 26.73 -12.93
N ILE A 67 36.13 27.64 -12.00
CA ILE A 67 36.74 27.69 -10.66
C ILE A 67 35.59 27.82 -9.65
N GLY A 68 35.53 26.87 -8.72
CA GLY A 68 34.41 26.76 -7.76
C GLY A 68 33.19 26.05 -8.33
N ILE A 69 32.09 26.04 -7.55
CA ILE A 69 30.84 25.35 -7.87
C ILE A 69 29.69 26.36 -7.92
N LYS A 70 29.09 26.50 -9.09
CA LYS A 70 27.84 27.25 -9.29
C LYS A 70 26.87 26.42 -10.13
N TRP A 71 26.10 25.57 -9.46
CA TRP A 71 25.07 24.75 -10.11
C TRP A 71 24.00 25.62 -10.77
N SER A 72 23.77 25.38 -12.05
CA SER A 72 22.72 26.02 -12.85
C SER A 72 21.86 24.95 -13.51
N VAL A 73 20.54 25.15 -13.53
CA VAL A 73 19.60 24.22 -14.16
C VAL A 73 19.81 24.24 -15.68
N VAL A 74 19.92 23.06 -16.28
CA VAL A 74 19.99 22.86 -17.73
C VAL A 74 18.60 22.46 -18.25
N LYS A 75 18.03 21.39 -17.67
CA LYS A 75 16.71 20.85 -18.05
C LYS A 75 15.93 20.39 -16.83
N LYS A 76 14.60 20.38 -16.97
CA LYS A 76 13.65 19.95 -15.95
C LYS A 76 12.58 19.09 -16.61
N TYR A 77 12.46 17.85 -16.17
CA TYR A 77 11.53 16.86 -16.70
C TYR A 77 10.50 16.50 -15.63
N GLN A 78 9.22 16.65 -15.95
CA GLN A 78 8.12 16.24 -15.08
C GLN A 78 7.82 14.75 -15.26
N LEU A 79 7.57 14.04 -14.16
CA LEU A 79 7.06 12.68 -14.17
C LEU A 79 5.55 12.72 -13.95
N ASP A 80 4.79 12.50 -15.02
CA ASP A 80 3.32 12.52 -14.99
C ASP A 80 2.74 11.18 -14.52
N VAL A 81 1.44 11.16 -14.22
CA VAL A 81 0.69 9.94 -13.89
C VAL A 81 0.57 9.00 -15.11
N PRO A 82 0.39 7.69 -14.91
CA PRO A 82 0.24 6.74 -16.01
C PRO A 82 -1.11 6.91 -16.73
N ASN A 83 -1.08 6.76 -18.06
CA ASN A 83 -2.30 6.58 -18.85
C ASN A 83 -2.94 5.22 -18.54
N VAL A 84 -4.27 5.18 -18.44
CA VAL A 84 -5.02 3.95 -18.12
C VAL A 84 -5.88 3.56 -19.32
N SER A 85 -5.66 2.36 -19.85
CA SER A 85 -6.52 1.78 -20.90
C SER A 85 -7.80 1.18 -20.31
N SER A 86 -8.83 0.98 -21.14
CA SER A 86 -10.08 0.36 -20.69
C SER A 86 -9.87 -1.02 -20.06
N ASN A 87 -9.01 -1.85 -20.66
CA ASN A 87 -8.69 -3.19 -20.13
C ASN A 87 -7.92 -3.11 -18.81
N MET A 88 -6.99 -2.15 -18.66
CA MET A 88 -6.31 -1.93 -17.40
C MET A 88 -7.30 -1.48 -16.32
N ASN A 89 -8.21 -0.57 -16.66
CA ASN A 89 -9.17 -0.06 -15.68
C ASN A 89 -10.08 -1.14 -15.12
N GLN A 90 -10.48 -2.13 -15.92
CA GLN A 90 -11.24 -3.29 -15.42
C GLN A 90 -10.50 -4.04 -14.29
N VAL A 91 -9.17 -4.11 -14.36
CA VAL A 91 -8.35 -4.70 -13.29
C VAL A 91 -8.26 -3.73 -12.11
N LEU A 92 -7.98 -2.45 -12.35
CA LEU A 92 -7.82 -1.45 -11.28
C LEU A 92 -9.08 -1.26 -10.43
N GLN A 93 -10.28 -1.45 -11.01
CA GLN A 93 -11.56 -1.35 -10.30
C GLN A 93 -11.67 -2.34 -9.13
N GLU A 94 -11.07 -3.52 -9.27
CA GLU A 94 -11.08 -4.58 -8.25
C GLU A 94 -9.70 -4.87 -7.65
N LEU A 95 -8.67 -4.13 -8.07
CA LEU A 95 -7.34 -4.25 -7.50
C LEU A 95 -7.36 -3.83 -6.04
N ILE A 96 -6.86 -4.72 -5.18
CA ILE A 96 -6.63 -4.47 -3.76
C ILE A 96 -5.14 -4.68 -3.44
N LEU A 97 -4.60 -3.83 -2.57
CA LEU A 97 -3.19 -3.87 -2.16
C LEU A 97 -3.07 -4.03 -0.65
N GLU A 98 -2.20 -4.95 -0.22
CA GLU A 98 -1.88 -5.16 1.20
C GLU A 98 -1.14 -3.95 1.78
N GLN A 99 -1.41 -3.62 3.05
CA GLN A 99 -0.65 -2.59 3.76
C GLN A 99 0.85 -2.91 3.76
N PRO A 100 1.73 -1.89 3.72
CA PRO A 100 3.16 -2.12 3.55
C PRO A 100 3.78 -2.82 4.76
N LEU A 101 4.78 -3.66 4.48
CA LEU A 101 5.67 -4.22 5.50
C LEU A 101 6.42 -3.08 6.19
N THR A 102 6.53 -3.14 7.51
CA THR A 102 7.33 -2.19 8.30
C THR A 102 8.44 -2.91 9.04
N LYS A 103 9.38 -2.14 9.62
CA LYS A 103 10.44 -2.67 10.48
C LYS A 103 9.90 -3.55 11.63
N TYR A 104 8.65 -3.32 12.05
CA TYR A 104 8.04 -3.97 13.21
C TYR A 104 7.05 -5.08 12.83
N THR A 105 6.89 -5.36 11.54
CA THR A 105 6.01 -6.45 11.11
C THR A 105 6.59 -7.80 11.56
N LEU A 106 5.79 -8.56 12.31
CA LEU A 106 6.15 -9.88 12.81
C LEU A 106 5.80 -10.97 11.79
N ASN A 107 6.39 -12.16 11.92
CA ASN A 107 5.97 -13.32 11.13
C ASN A 107 4.48 -13.66 11.32
N SER A 108 3.97 -13.51 12.55
CA SER A 108 2.54 -13.68 12.87
C SER A 108 1.66 -12.55 12.29
N SER A 109 2.24 -11.39 12.02
CA SER A 109 1.62 -10.28 11.29
C SER A 109 1.64 -10.47 9.76
N LEU A 110 2.15 -11.61 9.28
CA LEU A 110 2.10 -12.05 7.87
C LEU A 110 1.35 -13.38 7.68
N ALA A 111 1.04 -14.07 8.78
CA ALA A 111 0.44 -15.40 8.76
C ALA A 111 -1.08 -15.33 8.62
N LYS A 112 -1.60 -15.60 7.42
CA LYS A 112 -3.04 -15.53 7.14
C LYS A 112 -3.76 -16.84 7.43
N GLU A 113 -5.04 -16.74 7.77
CA GLU A 113 -5.87 -17.93 7.98
C GLU A 113 -5.94 -18.76 6.68
N LYS A 114 -5.65 -20.06 6.79
CA LYS A 114 -5.65 -20.98 5.66
C LYS A 114 -7.02 -20.99 4.96
N GLY A 115 -6.99 -20.93 3.64
CA GLY A 115 -8.18 -21.01 2.80
C GLY A 115 -8.76 -22.42 2.73
N LYS A 116 -9.77 -22.58 1.88
CA LYS A 116 -10.36 -23.88 1.59
C LYS A 116 -9.31 -24.84 1.00
N THR A 117 -9.58 -26.13 1.13
CA THR A 117 -8.87 -27.18 0.41
C THR A 117 -9.40 -27.31 -1.02
N GLN A 118 -8.60 -27.89 -1.93
CA GLN A 118 -9.00 -28.11 -3.31
C GLN A 118 -10.29 -28.91 -3.42
N ARG A 119 -10.47 -29.93 -2.57
CA ARG A 119 -11.70 -30.69 -2.49
C ARG A 119 -12.90 -29.83 -2.08
N GLU A 120 -12.77 -29.01 -1.06
CA GLU A 120 -13.87 -28.14 -0.59
C GLU A 120 -14.28 -27.09 -1.63
N VAL A 121 -13.35 -26.65 -2.48
CA VAL A 121 -13.66 -25.72 -3.57
C VAL A 121 -14.46 -26.40 -4.67
N HIS A 122 -14.07 -27.60 -5.10
CA HIS A 122 -14.68 -28.25 -6.28
C HIS A 122 -15.89 -29.12 -5.93
N LEU A 123 -15.85 -29.81 -4.78
CA LEU A 123 -16.88 -30.78 -4.38
C LEU A 123 -17.77 -30.27 -3.24
N GLY A 124 -17.33 -29.26 -2.48
CA GLY A 124 -18.02 -28.79 -1.29
C GLY A 124 -17.66 -29.57 -0.01
N SER A 125 -18.36 -29.26 1.08
CA SER A 125 -18.12 -29.84 2.41
C SER A 125 -18.47 -31.33 2.46
N ASN A 126 -17.74 -32.11 3.28
CA ASN A 126 -17.99 -33.54 3.56
C ASN A 126 -17.82 -34.55 2.41
N MET A 127 -17.21 -34.17 1.30
CA MET A 127 -17.02 -35.03 0.13
C MET A 127 -15.69 -35.81 0.14
N ALA A 128 -15.12 -36.08 1.32
CA ALA A 128 -13.77 -36.63 1.46
C ALA A 128 -13.55 -37.94 0.68
N ASN A 129 -14.53 -38.85 0.75
CA ASN A 129 -14.43 -40.19 0.15
C ASN A 129 -14.76 -40.20 -1.35
N GLN A 130 -15.23 -39.08 -1.91
CA GLN A 130 -15.63 -39.00 -3.32
C GLN A 130 -14.55 -38.41 -4.23
N TRP A 131 -13.41 -37.98 -3.68
CA TRP A 131 -12.35 -37.33 -4.44
C TRP A 131 -11.87 -38.15 -5.63
N GLN A 132 -11.56 -39.44 -5.42
CA GLN A 132 -11.02 -40.30 -6.48
C GLN A 132 -11.99 -40.45 -7.64
N SER A 133 -13.30 -40.52 -7.35
CA SER A 133 -14.34 -40.72 -8.35
C SER A 133 -14.73 -39.43 -9.08
N MET A 134 -14.62 -38.26 -8.43
CA MET A 134 -15.12 -37.00 -8.97
C MET A 134 -14.03 -36.08 -9.54
N ARG A 135 -12.77 -36.20 -9.11
CA ARG A 135 -11.69 -35.27 -9.51
C ARG A 135 -11.55 -35.11 -11.03
N ASN A 136 -11.80 -36.17 -11.79
CA ASN A 136 -11.70 -36.15 -13.26
C ASN A 136 -12.77 -35.26 -13.91
N GLN A 137 -13.98 -35.16 -13.32
CA GLN A 137 -15.06 -34.29 -13.81
C GLN A 137 -14.74 -32.79 -13.66
N HIS A 138 -13.78 -32.46 -12.80
CA HIS A 138 -13.28 -31.09 -12.59
C HIS A 138 -11.92 -30.84 -13.25
N GLY A 139 -11.47 -31.73 -14.14
CA GLY A 139 -10.17 -31.60 -14.82
C GLY A 139 -8.95 -31.90 -13.94
N LEU A 140 -9.13 -32.49 -12.75
CA LEU A 140 -8.07 -32.78 -11.77
C LEU A 140 -7.64 -34.25 -11.84
N ASN A 141 -7.36 -34.73 -13.05
CA ASN A 141 -7.00 -36.13 -13.31
C ASN A 141 -5.77 -36.58 -12.51
N ASN A 142 -5.85 -37.74 -11.88
CA ASN A 142 -4.77 -38.34 -11.09
C ASN A 142 -4.23 -37.49 -9.92
N ASN A 143 -4.86 -36.37 -9.60
CA ASN A 143 -4.39 -35.47 -8.56
C ASN A 143 -4.47 -36.13 -7.16
N PRO A 144 -3.34 -36.32 -6.46
CA PRO A 144 -3.29 -37.00 -5.17
C PRO A 144 -3.52 -36.07 -3.96
N SER A 145 -3.83 -34.78 -4.19
CA SER A 145 -3.75 -33.73 -3.19
C SER A 145 -5.08 -33.04 -2.90
N PRO A 146 -6.15 -33.78 -2.48
CA PRO A 146 -7.46 -33.18 -2.18
C PRO A 146 -7.43 -32.11 -1.09
N ASN A 147 -6.48 -32.24 -0.15
CA ASN A 147 -6.31 -31.35 1.00
C ASN A 147 -5.30 -30.21 0.74
N ALA A 148 -4.80 -30.07 -0.50
CA ALA A 148 -3.98 -28.91 -0.88
C ALA A 148 -4.79 -27.63 -0.67
N SER A 149 -4.17 -26.62 -0.05
CA SER A 149 -4.83 -25.33 0.16
C SER A 149 -4.96 -24.58 -1.15
N THR A 150 -6.07 -23.90 -1.37
CA THR A 150 -6.28 -23.05 -2.56
C THR A 150 -5.90 -21.59 -2.34
N GLY A 151 -5.40 -21.24 -1.16
CA GLY A 151 -5.02 -19.86 -0.81
C GLY A 151 -5.24 -19.55 0.66
N PHE A 152 -5.60 -18.31 0.96
CA PHE A 152 -5.82 -17.78 2.31
C PHE A 152 -7.09 -16.94 2.36
N LYS A 153 -7.64 -16.74 3.56
CA LYS A 153 -8.82 -15.91 3.77
C LYS A 153 -8.45 -14.43 3.85
N LEU A 154 -9.35 -13.56 3.40
CA LEU A 154 -9.19 -12.09 3.36
C LEU A 154 -10.16 -11.37 4.31
N ASN A 155 -10.81 -12.08 5.23
CA ASN A 155 -11.73 -11.51 6.21
C ASN A 155 -11.03 -11.10 7.54
N LYS A 156 -9.75 -11.44 7.67
CA LYS A 156 -8.88 -11.12 8.80
C LYS A 156 -7.48 -10.77 8.28
N GLY A 157 -6.60 -10.35 9.17
CA GLY A 157 -5.22 -10.01 8.88
C GLY A 157 -5.03 -8.58 8.36
N ASN A 158 -3.84 -8.34 7.79
CA ASN A 158 -3.41 -7.05 7.25
C ASN A 158 -4.46 -6.47 6.30
N ALA A 159 -4.62 -5.16 6.38
CA ALA A 159 -5.55 -4.43 5.54
C ALA A 159 -5.20 -4.58 4.06
N TYR A 160 -6.18 -5.00 3.26
CA TYR A 160 -6.16 -4.88 1.81
C TYR A 160 -7.09 -3.74 1.40
N ARG A 161 -6.62 -2.82 0.57
CA ARG A 161 -7.36 -1.59 0.22
C ARG A 161 -7.36 -1.34 -1.29
N LYS A 162 -8.47 -0.81 -1.80
CA LYS A 162 -8.55 -0.30 -3.18
C LYS A 162 -7.67 0.94 -3.34
N LEU A 163 -7.34 1.31 -4.58
CA LEU A 163 -6.50 2.48 -4.88
C LEU A 163 -7.06 3.82 -4.34
N SER A 164 -8.38 3.90 -4.14
CA SER A 164 -9.07 5.08 -3.60
C SER A 164 -9.28 5.03 -2.08
N GLU A 165 -8.80 3.99 -1.40
CA GLU A 165 -8.93 3.81 0.04
C GLU A 165 -7.56 3.98 0.74
N SER A 166 -7.59 4.35 2.03
CA SER A 166 -6.37 4.51 2.84
C SER A 166 -6.07 3.27 3.68
N TRP A 167 -4.78 2.95 3.84
CA TRP A 167 -4.34 1.95 4.80
C TRP A 167 -4.37 2.48 6.25
N PRO A 168 -4.62 1.62 7.25
CA PRO A 168 -4.52 2.00 8.65
C PRO A 168 -3.06 2.11 9.12
N ILE A 169 -2.84 2.83 10.21
CA ILE A 169 -1.54 2.84 10.93
C ILE A 169 -1.32 1.61 11.81
N TYR A 170 -2.38 0.84 12.03
CA TYR A 170 -2.38 -0.31 12.92
C TYR A 170 -2.04 -1.59 12.14
N GLN A 171 -1.26 -2.47 12.77
CA GLN A 171 -0.89 -3.77 12.22
C GLN A 171 -1.25 -4.87 13.22
N PRO A 172 -2.01 -5.91 12.85
CA PRO A 172 -2.34 -7.01 13.75
C PRO A 172 -1.09 -7.79 14.17
N ILE A 173 -1.00 -8.18 15.44
CA ILE A 173 0.08 -9.03 15.96
C ILE A 173 -0.07 -10.47 15.45
N ASP A 174 -1.31 -10.98 15.35
CA ASP A 174 -1.65 -12.30 14.82
C ASP A 174 -2.79 -12.17 13.78
N GLU A 175 -2.43 -12.21 12.50
CA GLU A 175 -3.38 -12.05 11.38
C GLU A 175 -4.44 -13.15 11.30
N THR A 176 -4.24 -14.30 11.94
CA THR A 176 -5.24 -15.38 11.96
C THR A 176 -6.42 -15.04 12.86
N LYS A 177 -6.26 -14.05 13.74
CA LYS A 177 -7.26 -13.66 14.75
C LYS A 177 -7.71 -12.22 14.60
N GLN A 178 -6.77 -11.30 14.47
CA GLN A 178 -7.01 -9.86 14.38
C GLN A 178 -7.01 -9.36 12.93
N GLY A 179 -7.42 -8.12 12.75
CA GLY A 179 -7.53 -7.44 11.46
C GLY A 179 -8.81 -7.79 10.72
N LYS A 180 -9.04 -7.07 9.63
CA LYS A 180 -10.24 -7.22 8.78
C LYS A 180 -9.92 -7.52 7.33
N GLY A 181 -8.63 -7.69 6.97
CA GLY A 181 -8.26 -8.00 5.60
C GLY A 181 -8.79 -6.96 4.62
N LYS A 182 -9.57 -7.42 3.63
CA LYS A 182 -10.20 -6.56 2.61
C LYS A 182 -11.52 -5.90 3.06
N ASP A 183 -12.03 -6.22 4.25
CA ASP A 183 -13.30 -5.67 4.75
C ASP A 183 -13.07 -4.27 5.35
N SER A 184 -12.99 -3.27 4.48
CA SER A 184 -12.81 -1.86 4.87
C SER A 184 -13.99 -1.33 5.70
N ASN A 185 -15.21 -1.78 5.41
CA ASN A 185 -16.40 -1.38 6.15
C ASN A 185 -16.36 -1.87 7.60
N GLY A 186 -16.13 -3.17 7.81
CA GLY A 186 -16.00 -3.74 9.16
C GLY A 186 -14.79 -3.22 9.93
N TRP A 187 -13.75 -2.76 9.23
CA TRP A 187 -12.64 -2.04 9.84
C TRP A 187 -13.08 -0.68 10.38
N ASN A 188 -13.62 0.18 9.53
CA ASN A 188 -13.98 1.56 9.87
C ASN A 188 -15.12 1.65 10.90
N SER A 189 -16.04 0.67 10.94
CA SER A 189 -17.20 0.73 11.84
C SER A 189 -16.91 0.26 13.27
N GLU A 190 -15.95 -0.67 13.45
CA GLU A 190 -15.77 -1.38 14.73
C GLU A 190 -14.31 -1.61 15.09
N GLU A 191 -13.54 -2.24 14.18
CA GLU A 191 -12.20 -2.74 14.51
C GLU A 191 -11.19 -1.60 14.71
N GLU A 192 -11.33 -0.49 13.99
CA GLU A 192 -10.45 0.66 14.11
C GLU A 192 -10.43 1.22 15.54
N ASN A 193 -11.61 1.35 16.17
CA ASN A 193 -11.73 1.81 17.56
C ASN A 193 -11.08 0.82 18.54
N THR A 194 -11.20 -0.48 18.26
CA THR A 194 -10.56 -1.54 19.05
C THR A 194 -9.04 -1.46 18.93
N ALA A 195 -8.52 -1.29 17.72
CA ALA A 195 -7.09 -1.14 17.46
C ALA A 195 -6.51 0.14 18.08
N ALA A 196 -7.21 1.28 17.96
CA ALA A 196 -6.82 2.54 18.59
C ALA A 196 -6.83 2.45 20.12
N GLY A 197 -7.81 1.73 20.68
CA GLY A 197 -7.89 1.45 22.11
C GLY A 197 -6.74 0.56 22.59
N ASP A 198 -6.35 -0.47 21.83
CA ASP A 198 -5.25 -1.38 22.19
C ASP A 198 -3.85 -0.74 21.98
N ALA A 199 -3.66 -0.02 20.87
CA ALA A 199 -2.37 0.48 20.42
C ALA A 199 -2.38 2.02 20.21
N PRO A 200 -2.62 2.82 21.26
CA PRO A 200 -2.73 4.26 21.12
C PRO A 200 -1.43 4.88 20.58
N SER A 201 -1.57 5.94 19.78
CA SER A 201 -0.43 6.79 19.41
C SER A 201 0.15 7.47 20.65
N VAL A 202 1.47 7.60 20.72
CA VAL A 202 2.15 8.29 21.84
C VAL A 202 1.73 9.76 21.85
N THR A 203 1.07 10.20 22.92
CA THR A 203 0.90 11.62 23.27
C THR A 203 2.02 12.05 24.19
N ALA A 204 2.71 13.14 23.85
CA ALA A 204 3.78 13.71 24.66
C ALA A 204 3.23 14.08 26.06
N GLY A 205 3.52 13.25 27.06
CA GLY A 205 3.18 13.51 28.47
C GLY A 205 2.32 12.45 29.18
N GLY A 206 1.87 11.38 28.51
CA GLY A 206 1.10 10.31 29.14
C GLY A 206 1.93 9.05 29.38
N THR A 207 1.91 8.50 30.59
CA THR A 207 2.44 7.16 30.89
C THR A 207 1.61 6.13 30.11
N SER A 208 2.14 5.58 29.02
CA SER A 208 1.46 4.53 28.24
C SER A 208 1.50 3.13 28.88
N ASP A 209 2.01 3.04 30.12
CA ASP A 209 2.39 1.78 30.76
C ASP A 209 1.23 1.12 31.51
N ASN A 210 0.15 0.81 30.78
CA ASN A 210 -0.77 -0.23 31.24
C ASN A 210 -0.43 -1.53 30.49
N ALA A 211 -0.14 -2.60 31.23
CA ALA A 211 0.11 -3.95 30.71
C ALA A 211 -1.05 -4.56 29.88
N SER A 212 -2.14 -3.79 29.67
CA SER A 212 -3.28 -4.13 28.84
C SER A 212 -3.19 -3.63 27.39
N LYS A 213 -2.15 -2.90 27.00
CA LYS A 213 -1.96 -2.34 25.65
C LYS A 213 -1.06 -3.18 24.76
N PHE A 214 -1.16 -2.97 23.44
CA PHE A 214 -0.41 -3.64 22.39
C PHE A 214 -0.49 -5.16 22.47
N LYS A 215 -1.68 -5.70 22.80
CA LYS A 215 -1.94 -7.14 22.88
C LYS A 215 -2.37 -7.73 21.54
N SER A 216 -3.04 -6.92 20.73
CA SER A 216 -3.70 -7.33 19.50
C SER A 216 -3.11 -6.61 18.29
N TYR A 217 -2.67 -5.36 18.47
CA TYR A 217 -2.21 -4.48 17.41
C TYR A 217 -0.90 -3.78 17.78
N LEU A 218 -0.12 -3.48 16.75
CA LEU A 218 1.00 -2.55 16.78
C LEU A 218 0.57 -1.24 16.12
N ASN A 219 0.95 -0.11 16.71
CA ASN A 219 0.86 1.18 16.02
C ASN A 219 2.18 1.45 15.30
N THR A 220 2.13 1.52 13.97
CA THR A 220 3.32 1.61 13.13
C THR A 220 3.45 2.94 12.40
N LYS A 221 2.71 3.98 12.81
CA LYS A 221 2.70 5.30 12.14
C LYS A 221 4.11 5.84 11.84
N GLN A 222 4.98 5.91 12.84
CA GLN A 222 6.35 6.43 12.66
C GLN A 222 7.21 5.52 11.77
N ALA A 223 6.93 4.20 11.75
CA ALA A 223 7.62 3.29 10.84
C ALA A 223 7.15 3.48 9.39
N LEU A 224 5.85 3.72 9.19
CA LEU A 224 5.24 4.06 7.90
C LEU A 224 5.79 5.39 7.36
N GLU A 225 5.88 6.42 8.21
CA GLU A 225 6.50 7.71 7.86
C GLU A 225 7.96 7.53 7.40
N ARG A 226 8.74 6.69 8.09
CA ARG A 226 10.14 6.41 7.76
C ARG A 226 10.35 5.70 6.42
N ILE A 227 9.40 4.90 5.97
CA ILE A 227 9.45 4.26 4.64
C ILE A 227 8.80 5.13 3.55
N GLY A 228 8.34 6.34 3.90
CA GLY A 228 7.84 7.33 2.96
C GLY A 228 6.33 7.30 2.72
N ILE A 229 5.54 6.68 3.61
CA ILE A 229 4.08 6.83 3.60
C ILE A 229 3.73 8.28 3.98
N LEU A 230 2.89 8.90 3.15
CA LEU A 230 2.41 10.27 3.37
C LEU A 230 1.15 10.25 4.23
N PHE A 231 1.06 11.20 5.15
CA PHE A 231 -0.08 11.40 6.01
C PHE A 231 -0.65 12.79 5.76
N GLU A 232 -1.97 12.92 5.75
CA GLU A 232 -2.59 14.23 5.83
C GLU A 232 -2.34 14.80 7.24
N SER A 233 -1.86 16.05 7.31
CA SER A 233 -1.64 16.73 8.59
C SER A 233 -2.99 16.95 9.28
N ASN A 234 -3.32 16.07 10.23
CA ASN A 234 -4.46 16.06 11.13
C ASN A 234 -5.82 15.73 10.49
N GLY A 235 -6.32 14.54 10.82
CA GLY A 235 -7.54 14.46 11.62
C GLY A 235 -7.15 14.54 13.09
#